data_AF-A0A7V2Y3P5-F1
#
_entry.id   AF-A0A7V2Y3P5-F1
#
_cell.length_a   1.000
_cell.length_b   1.000
_cell.length_c   1.000
_cell.angle_alpha   90.00
_cell.angle_beta   90.00
_cell.angle_gamma   90.00
#
_symmetry.space_group_name_H-M   'P 1'
#
loop_
_entity.id
_entity.type
_entity.pdbx_description
1 polymer ?
#
loop_
_entity_poly.entity_id
_entity_poly.type
_entity_poly.pdbx_seq_one_letter_code
_entity_poly.pdbx_strand_id
1 'polypeptide(L)'
;MRRTWALPGLIVLSGGAALMATGCAGVVTDDTLVRLIPFSGRFGYGLEGPYRFRGSLTKERLTDANWHMEGEFAFPTPGYCVKRPRVWIAESFPEQVTVKLIVVPPPEGSVLPQVVTNVSIETDIPASNQARFAIHVMTVSQGGLATMIP
;
A
#
# COMPACT_ATOMS: atom_id res chain seq x y z
N MET A 1 41.41 48.61 -1.19
CA MET A 1 40.08 48.28 -1.74
C MET A 1 39.92 46.77 -1.79
N ARG A 2 39.27 46.18 -0.77
CA ARG A 2 38.94 44.74 -0.72
C ARG A 2 37.44 44.64 -0.47
N ARG A 3 36.74 43.99 -1.40
CA ARG A 3 35.29 43.75 -1.37
C ARG A 3 34.97 42.62 -0.41
N THR A 4 34.39 42.95 0.73
CA THR A 4 33.69 42.02 1.63
C THR A 4 32.33 41.69 1.01
N TRP A 5 32.10 40.42 0.71
CA TRP A 5 30.78 39.90 0.34
C TRP A 5 30.15 39.26 1.57
N ALA A 6 29.01 39.78 2.00
CA ALA A 6 28.11 39.13 2.96
C ALA A 6 26.67 39.59 2.67
N LEU A 7 25.90 38.71 2.04
CA LEU A 7 24.45 38.73 1.91
C LEU A 7 24.00 37.27 1.75
N PRO A 8 22.73 36.93 2.01
CA PRO A 8 22.01 37.05 3.27
C PRO A 8 21.42 35.68 3.67
N GLY A 9 20.87 35.59 4.89
CA GLY A 9 20.11 34.42 5.33
C GLY A 9 18.97 34.07 4.36
N LEU A 10 18.98 32.83 3.87
CA LEU A 10 17.89 32.21 3.14
C LEU A 10 17.47 30.97 3.95
N ILE A 11 16.47 31.13 4.82
CA ILE A 11 15.79 29.99 5.42
C ILE A 11 14.92 29.38 4.32
N VAL A 12 15.28 28.19 3.90
CA VAL A 12 14.57 27.40 2.89
C VAL A 12 13.20 27.02 3.46
N LEU A 13 12.15 27.58 2.87
CA LEU A 13 10.79 27.04 2.90
C LEU A 13 10.82 25.63 2.31
N SER A 14 10.93 24.59 3.14
CA SER A 14 10.61 23.24 2.70
C SER A 14 9.10 23.09 2.65
N GLY A 15 8.54 23.50 1.51
CA GLY A 15 7.14 23.30 1.16
C GLY A 15 6.77 21.84 1.27
N GLY A 16 5.84 21.55 2.19
CA GLY A 16 5.07 20.31 2.17
C GLY A 16 4.28 20.28 0.87
N ALA A 17 4.68 19.40 -0.04
CA ALA A 17 3.91 19.12 -1.25
C ALA A 17 2.59 18.47 -0.84
N ALA A 18 1.55 19.30 -0.69
CA ALA A 18 0.18 18.85 -0.59
C ALA A 18 -0.28 18.33 -1.95
N LEU A 19 -0.01 17.05 -2.22
CA LEU A 19 -0.68 16.33 -3.29
C LEU A 19 -2.12 16.08 -2.85
N MET A 20 -2.99 17.01 -3.23
CA MET A 20 -4.44 16.91 -3.18
C MET A 20 -4.91 15.78 -4.12
N ALA A 21 -4.82 14.54 -3.65
CA ALA A 21 -5.59 13.43 -4.20
C ALA A 21 -6.92 13.38 -3.45
N THR A 22 -8.01 13.72 -4.14
CA THR A 22 -9.38 13.52 -3.65
C THR A 22 -9.64 12.02 -3.44
N GLY A 23 -9.33 11.56 -2.24
CA GLY A 23 -9.53 10.18 -1.84
C GLY A 23 -9.04 9.97 -0.41
N CYS A 24 -9.92 10.21 0.57
CA CYS A 24 -9.69 10.05 2.00
C CYS A 24 -8.36 10.69 2.48
N ALA A 25 -8.41 11.94 2.94
CA ALA A 25 -7.29 12.54 3.67
C ALA A 25 -7.02 11.69 4.91
N GLY A 26 -5.92 10.95 4.87
CA GLY A 26 -5.53 10.04 5.94
C GLY A 26 -4.02 9.95 6.01
N VAL A 27 -3.50 9.81 7.22
CA VAL A 27 -2.07 9.71 7.47
C VAL A 27 -1.72 8.21 7.45
N VAL A 28 -0.66 7.86 6.74
CA VAL A 28 -0.13 6.48 6.78
C VAL A 28 0.39 6.24 8.20
N THR A 29 -0.21 5.27 8.90
CA THR A 29 0.16 4.90 10.26
C THR A 29 1.01 3.64 10.33
N ASP A 30 0.90 2.77 9.34
CA ASP A 30 1.72 1.57 9.21
C ASP A 30 2.02 1.27 7.75
N ASP A 31 3.21 0.75 7.47
CA ASP A 31 3.65 0.28 6.16
C ASP A 31 4.43 -1.02 6.34
N THR A 32 3.75 -2.14 6.12
CA THR A 32 4.29 -3.48 6.35
C THR A 32 4.51 -4.20 5.03
N LEU A 33 5.73 -4.71 4.83
CA LEU A 33 6.07 -5.54 3.67
C LEU A 33 5.42 -6.93 3.78
N VAL A 34 4.72 -7.34 2.73
CA VAL A 34 4.15 -8.68 2.57
C VAL A 34 5.27 -9.66 2.26
N ARG A 35 5.24 -10.81 2.93
CA ARG A 35 6.18 -11.90 2.68
C ARG A 35 5.75 -12.67 1.43
N LEU A 36 6.67 -12.80 0.48
CA LEU A 36 6.52 -13.64 -0.71
C LEU A 36 7.12 -15.02 -0.47
N ILE A 37 6.34 -16.07 -0.71
CA ILE A 37 6.73 -17.46 -0.50
C ILE A 37 6.69 -18.17 -1.86
N PRO A 38 7.82 -18.57 -2.45
CA PRO A 38 7.82 -19.17 -3.78
C PRO A 38 7.04 -20.49 -3.81
N PHE A 39 6.22 -20.69 -4.83
CA PHE A 39 5.58 -21.99 -5.05
C PHE A 39 6.59 -23.02 -5.61
N SER A 40 6.44 -24.29 -5.22
CA SER A 40 7.30 -25.37 -5.69
C SER A 40 6.89 -25.96 -7.05
N GLY A 41 5.66 -25.74 -7.52
CA GLY A 41 5.11 -26.39 -8.72
C GLY A 41 4.35 -25.48 -9.70
N ARG A 42 4.31 -24.16 -9.46
CA ARG A 42 3.68 -23.18 -10.37
C ARG A 42 4.46 -21.87 -10.38
N PHE A 43 4.29 -21.06 -11.42
CA PHE A 43 4.91 -19.74 -11.50
C PHE A 43 4.20 -18.77 -10.56
N GLY A 44 4.86 -18.41 -9.47
CA GLY A 44 4.32 -17.43 -8.54
C GLY A 44 4.76 -17.59 -7.10
N TYR A 45 4.09 -16.81 -6.27
CA TYR A 45 4.35 -16.67 -4.84
C TYR A 45 3.03 -16.76 -4.07
N GLY A 46 3.06 -17.45 -2.92
CA GLY A 46 2.11 -17.23 -1.84
C GLY A 46 2.41 -15.92 -1.15
N LEU A 47 1.37 -15.22 -0.72
CA LEU A 47 1.47 -13.93 -0.05
C LEU A 47 1.00 -14.07 1.39
N GLU A 48 1.79 -13.57 2.35
CA GLU A 48 1.41 -13.50 3.77
C GLU A 48 1.72 -12.11 4.34
N GLY A 49 0.76 -11.51 5.04
CA GLY A 49 0.89 -10.16 5.59
C GLY A 49 0.06 -9.89 6.85
N PRO A 50 0.00 -8.63 7.31
CA PRO A 50 -0.79 -8.23 8.47
C PRO A 50 -2.29 -8.45 8.24
N TYR A 51 -3.09 -8.35 9.31
CA TYR A 51 -4.54 -8.63 9.28
C TYR A 51 -4.88 -10.03 8.72
N ARG A 52 -4.00 -10.99 9.00
CA ARG A 52 -4.07 -12.36 8.46
C ARG A 52 -4.19 -12.39 6.93
N PHE A 53 -3.65 -11.37 6.26
CA PHE A 53 -3.67 -11.30 4.80
C PHE A 53 -3.01 -12.54 4.21
N ARG A 54 -3.74 -13.21 3.33
CA ARG A 54 -3.26 -14.37 2.56
C ARG A 54 -3.68 -14.21 1.11
N GLY A 55 -2.82 -14.60 0.19
CA GLY A 55 -3.12 -14.50 -1.22
C GLY A 55 -2.12 -15.22 -2.10
N SER A 56 -2.22 -14.98 -3.39
CA SER A 56 -1.27 -15.48 -4.36
C SER A 56 -1.00 -14.45 -5.46
N LEU A 57 0.25 -14.46 -5.93
CA LEU A 57 0.69 -13.74 -7.11
C LEU A 57 1.17 -14.80 -8.10
N THR A 58 0.44 -15.00 -9.19
CA THR A 58 0.66 -16.12 -10.10
C THR A 58 0.60 -15.74 -11.56
N LYS A 59 1.13 -16.64 -12.38
CA LYS A 59 0.97 -16.62 -13.82
C LYS A 59 0.54 -18.01 -14.29
N GLU A 60 -0.47 -18.10 -15.14
CA GLU A 60 -0.89 -19.40 -15.67
C GLU A 60 0.17 -19.95 -16.62
N ARG A 61 0.73 -19.09 -17.49
CA ARG A 61 1.80 -19.42 -18.43
C ARG A 61 2.85 -18.32 -18.47
N LEU A 62 4.10 -18.70 -18.72
CA LEU A 62 5.19 -17.74 -18.86
C LEU A 62 5.01 -16.78 -20.05
N THR A 63 4.17 -17.13 -21.02
CA THR A 63 3.83 -16.32 -22.18
C THR A 63 2.78 -15.25 -21.89
N ASP A 64 2.08 -15.33 -20.76
CA ASP A 64 1.02 -14.37 -20.46
C ASP A 64 1.62 -12.98 -20.28
N ALA A 65 0.86 -11.92 -20.57
CA ALA A 65 1.35 -10.56 -20.39
C ALA A 65 1.35 -10.14 -18.91
N ASN A 66 0.40 -10.67 -18.13
CA ASN A 66 0.10 -10.17 -16.80
C ASN A 66 0.38 -11.22 -15.73
N TRP A 67 0.78 -10.75 -14.56
CA TRP A 67 0.69 -11.49 -13.32
C TRP A 67 -0.67 -11.24 -12.69
N HIS A 68 -1.33 -12.30 -12.25
CA HIS A 68 -2.59 -12.23 -11.54
C HIS A 68 -2.33 -12.23 -10.03
N MET A 69 -2.80 -11.21 -9.32
CA MET A 69 -2.73 -11.13 -7.87
C MET A 69 -4.12 -11.20 -7.27
N GLU A 70 -4.33 -12.16 -6.37
CA GLU A 70 -5.54 -12.33 -5.59
C GLU A 70 -5.19 -12.47 -4.11
N GLY A 71 -6.12 -12.09 -3.23
CA GLY A 71 -5.93 -12.30 -1.79
C GLY A 71 -7.13 -11.90 -0.97
N GLU A 72 -7.04 -12.18 0.32
CA GLU A 72 -8.10 -11.94 1.29
C GLU A 72 -7.50 -11.43 2.59
N PHE A 73 -8.11 -10.39 3.15
CA PHE A 73 -7.87 -9.92 4.51
C PHE A 73 -8.93 -10.52 5.44
N ALA A 74 -8.54 -10.90 6.66
CA ALA A 74 -9.48 -11.35 7.69
C ALA A 74 -9.39 -10.41 8.92
N PHE A 75 -10.25 -9.39 8.92
CA PHE A 75 -10.28 -8.37 9.96
C PHE A 75 -11.02 -8.86 11.20
N PRO A 76 -10.62 -8.44 12.42
CA PRO A 76 -11.23 -8.91 13.67
C PRO A 76 -12.65 -8.36 13.92
N THR A 77 -13.02 -7.26 13.25
CA THR A 77 -14.32 -6.61 13.34
C THR A 77 -14.74 -6.11 11.96
N PRO A 78 -16.03 -5.82 11.72
CA PRO A 78 -16.46 -5.10 10.52
C PRO A 78 -15.97 -3.64 10.56
N GLY A 79 -16.17 -2.92 9.45
CA GLY A 79 -15.86 -1.48 9.36
C GLY A 79 -14.47 -1.12 8.83
N TYR A 80 -13.61 -2.12 8.61
CA TYR A 80 -12.40 -1.93 7.81
C TYR A 80 -12.78 -1.73 6.33
N CYS A 81 -12.11 -0.81 5.66
CA CYS A 81 -12.23 -0.61 4.21
C CYS A 81 -10.90 -0.90 3.53
N VAL A 82 -10.92 -1.73 2.49
CA VAL A 82 -9.76 -1.97 1.63
C VAL A 82 -9.96 -1.21 0.31
N LYS A 83 -9.01 -0.36 -0.06
CA LYS A 83 -9.04 0.31 -1.36
C LYS A 83 -8.50 -0.63 -2.45
N ARG A 84 -8.87 -0.36 -3.71
CA ARG A 84 -8.31 -1.07 -4.85
C ARG A 84 -6.77 -1.05 -4.79
N PRO A 85 -6.09 -2.18 -5.05
CA PRO A 85 -4.63 -2.21 -5.11
C PRO A 85 -4.08 -1.12 -6.04
N ARG A 86 -3.01 -0.46 -5.60
CA ARG A 86 -2.27 0.48 -6.43
C ARG A 86 -0.97 -0.16 -6.88
N VAL A 87 -0.72 -0.14 -8.18
CA VAL A 87 0.43 -0.78 -8.80
C VAL A 87 1.31 0.30 -9.43
N TRP A 88 2.59 0.28 -9.11
CA TRP A 88 3.62 1.09 -9.74
C TRP A 88 4.69 0.20 -10.33
N ILE A 89 5.07 0.50 -11.55
CA ILE A 89 6.06 -0.25 -12.32
C ILE A 89 7.15 0.75 -12.70
N ALA A 90 8.38 0.48 -12.27
CA ALA A 90 9.52 1.33 -12.58
C ALA A 90 10.21 0.84 -13.86
N GLU A 91 10.49 1.78 -14.77
CA GLU A 91 11.25 1.54 -16.01
C GLU A 91 12.71 1.20 -15.68
N SER A 92 12.96 -0.09 -15.39
CA SER A 92 14.25 -0.61 -14.92
C SER A 92 14.47 -2.04 -15.40
N PHE A 93 15.70 -2.54 -15.32
CA PHE A 93 16.05 -3.91 -15.70
C PHE A 93 16.85 -4.63 -14.58
N PRO A 94 16.32 -5.69 -13.95
CA PRO A 94 14.94 -6.17 -14.09
C PRO A 94 13.93 -5.14 -13.60
N GLU A 95 12.71 -5.22 -14.14
CA GLU A 95 11.58 -4.36 -13.80
C GLU A 95 11.27 -4.44 -12.30
N GLN A 96 11.02 -3.28 -11.67
CA GLN A 96 10.65 -3.23 -10.26
C GLN A 96 9.17 -2.89 -10.14
N VAL A 97 8.43 -3.74 -9.44
CA VAL A 97 6.99 -3.61 -9.27
C VAL A 97 6.68 -3.41 -7.79
N THR A 98 6.04 -2.29 -7.48
CA THR A 98 5.53 -2.00 -6.14
C THR A 98 4.02 -2.06 -6.14
N VAL A 99 3.44 -2.84 -5.23
CA VAL A 99 2.00 -2.91 -5.02
C VAL A 99 1.68 -2.41 -3.62
N LYS A 100 0.73 -1.48 -3.50
CA LYS A 100 0.24 -0.99 -2.20
C LYS A 100 -1.21 -1.40 -2.00
N LEU A 101 -1.44 -2.14 -0.93
CA LEU A 101 -2.75 -2.56 -0.43
C LEU A 101 -3.14 -1.61 0.70
N ILE A 102 -4.09 -0.72 0.44
CA ILE A 102 -4.44 0.34 1.40
C ILE A 102 -5.63 -0.13 2.24
N VAL A 103 -5.39 -0.26 3.55
CA VAL A 103 -6.37 -0.59 4.57
C VAL A 103 -6.71 0.66 5.37
N VAL A 104 -8.00 0.92 5.52
CA VAL A 104 -8.52 2.01 6.36
C VAL A 104 -9.29 1.36 7.51
N PRO A 105 -8.83 1.50 8.77
CA PRO A 105 -9.54 0.97 9.92
C PRO A 105 -10.85 1.74 10.17
N PRO A 106 -11.79 1.16 10.94
CA PRO A 106 -12.96 1.91 11.40
C PRO A 106 -12.55 3.14 12.21
N PRO A 107 -13.39 4.20 12.27
CA PRO A 107 -13.13 5.37 13.09
C PRO A 107 -12.84 5.01 14.55
N GLU A 108 -11.94 5.73 15.19
CA GLU A 108 -11.67 5.57 16.63
C GLU A 108 -12.96 5.76 17.45
N GLY A 109 -13.12 4.96 18.50
CA GLY A 109 -14.32 4.98 19.35
C GLY A 109 -15.53 4.24 18.79
N SER A 110 -15.44 3.62 17.60
CA SER A 110 -16.52 2.80 17.05
C SER A 110 -16.81 1.58 17.93
N VAL A 111 -18.08 1.34 18.26
CA VAL A 111 -18.54 0.12 18.93
C VAL A 111 -18.96 -0.88 17.86
N LEU A 112 -18.18 -1.95 17.69
CA LEU A 112 -18.34 -2.92 16.62
C LEU A 112 -18.46 -4.34 17.20
N PRO A 113 -19.26 -5.22 16.57
CA PRO A 113 -19.33 -6.62 16.99
C PRO A 113 -17.99 -7.32 16.75
N GLN A 114 -17.64 -8.27 17.62
CA GLN A 114 -16.45 -9.12 17.49
C GLN A 114 -16.71 -10.26 16.51
N VAL A 115 -16.78 -9.95 15.22
CA VAL A 115 -16.97 -10.92 14.14
C VAL A 115 -15.89 -10.73 13.09
N VAL A 116 -15.23 -11.84 12.73
CA VAL A 116 -14.21 -11.83 11.69
C VAL A 116 -14.87 -11.48 10.36
N THR A 117 -14.37 -10.45 9.70
CA THR A 117 -14.89 -9.96 8.42
C THR A 117 -13.84 -10.11 7.35
N ASN A 118 -14.16 -10.85 6.30
CA ASN A 118 -13.26 -11.10 5.19
C ASN A 118 -13.45 -10.08 4.06
N VAL A 119 -12.35 -9.62 3.48
CA VAL A 119 -12.37 -8.71 2.32
C VAL A 119 -11.37 -9.19 1.27
N SER A 120 -11.89 -9.58 0.11
CA SER A 120 -11.08 -10.03 -1.02
C SER A 120 -10.54 -8.85 -1.84
N ILE A 121 -9.38 -9.06 -2.46
CA ILE A 121 -8.78 -8.18 -3.44
C ILE A 121 -8.32 -8.98 -4.66
N GLU A 122 -8.30 -8.31 -5.80
CA GLU A 122 -7.84 -8.86 -7.07
C GLU A 122 -7.27 -7.73 -7.93
N THR A 123 -6.19 -8.00 -8.65
CA THR A 123 -5.66 -7.11 -9.70
C THR A 123 -4.72 -7.87 -10.63
N ASP A 124 -4.72 -7.45 -11.88
CA ASP A 124 -3.70 -7.87 -12.84
C ASP A 124 -2.55 -6.85 -12.89
N ILE A 125 -1.35 -7.35 -13.12
CA ILE A 125 -0.11 -6.58 -13.10
C ILE A 125 0.65 -6.87 -14.41
N PRO A 126 0.70 -5.92 -15.36
CA PRO A 126 1.39 -6.11 -16.63
C PRO A 126 2.91 -5.96 -16.44
N ALA A 127 3.56 -7.03 -15.98
CA ALA A 127 4.98 -7.05 -15.69
C ALA A 127 5.67 -8.30 -16.25
N SER A 128 6.95 -8.16 -16.54
CA SER A 128 7.81 -9.21 -17.06
C SER A 128 7.98 -10.38 -16.08
N ASN A 129 8.44 -11.53 -16.59
CA ASN A 129 8.69 -12.72 -15.75
C ASN A 129 9.87 -12.53 -14.78
N GLN A 130 10.77 -11.59 -15.07
CA GLN A 130 11.94 -11.28 -14.25
C GLN A 130 11.68 -10.13 -13.27
N ALA A 131 10.44 -9.61 -13.23
CA ALA A 131 10.07 -8.51 -12.37
C ALA A 131 10.32 -8.83 -10.89
N ARG A 132 10.81 -7.83 -10.16
CA ARG A 132 11.00 -7.88 -8.72
C ARG A 132 9.81 -7.22 -8.04
N PHE A 133 9.08 -8.00 -7.24
CA PHE A 133 7.88 -7.54 -6.56
C PHE A 133 8.17 -7.10 -5.13
N ALA A 134 7.66 -5.94 -4.76
CA ALA A 134 7.53 -5.47 -3.39
C ALA A 134 6.05 -5.15 -3.13
N ILE A 135 5.42 -5.88 -2.22
CA ILE A 135 4.01 -5.71 -1.90
C ILE A 135 3.91 -5.19 -0.48
N HIS A 136 3.19 -4.08 -0.30
CA HIS A 136 3.06 -3.37 0.96
C HIS A 136 1.60 -3.33 1.38
N VAL A 137 1.33 -3.63 2.65
CA VAL A 137 0.06 -3.28 3.28
C VAL A 137 0.24 -1.98 4.02
N MET A 138 -0.51 -0.96 3.61
CA MET A 138 -0.48 0.36 4.20
C MET A 138 -1.75 0.59 5.00
N THR A 139 -1.61 0.86 6.29
CA THR A 139 -2.73 1.30 7.10
C THR A 139 -2.78 2.82 7.11
N VAL A 140 -3.95 3.37 6.83
CA VAL A 140 -4.18 4.82 6.75
C VAL A 140 -5.23 5.20 7.78
N SER A 141 -4.86 6.03 8.75
CA SER A 141 -5.84 6.55 9.71
C SER A 141 -6.79 7.52 9.03
N GLN A 142 -8.06 7.46 9.41
CA GLN A 142 -8.99 8.54 9.11
C GLN A 142 -8.63 9.68 10.07
N GLY A 143 -8.13 10.80 9.54
CA GLY A 143 -7.68 11.93 10.37
C GLY A 143 -8.76 12.32 11.39
N GLY A 144 -8.39 12.36 12.67
CA GLY A 144 -9.29 12.62 13.78
C GLY A 144 -9.81 14.06 13.79
N LEU A 145 -11.09 14.22 13.45
CA LEU A 145 -11.92 15.37 13.84
C LEU A 145 -12.98 14.93 14.87
N ALA A 146 -12.56 14.12 15.85
CA ALA A 146 -13.42 13.64 16.94
C ALA A 146 -13.15 14.34 18.29
N THR A 147 -12.66 15.59 18.28
CA THR A 147 -12.53 16.41 19.49
C THR A 147 -13.00 17.85 19.27
N MET A 148 -14.31 18.02 19.10
CA MET A 148 -15.01 19.25 19.52
C MET A 148 -16.43 18.85 19.95
N ILE A 149 -16.58 18.55 21.24
CA ILE A 149 -17.88 18.59 21.93
C ILE A 149 -17.84 19.90 22.74
N PRO A 150 -18.78 20.85 22.54
CA PRO A 150 -18.96 21.98 23.46
C PRO A 150 -19.56 21.54 24.79
#